data_AF-A0A7M2SX65-F1
#
_entry.id   AF-A0A7M2SX65-F1
#
_cell.length_a   1.000
_cell.length_b   1.000
_cell.length_c   1.000
_cell.angle_alpha   90.00
_cell.angle_beta   90.00
_cell.angle_gamma   90.00
#
_symmetry.space_group_name_H-M   'P 1'
#
loop_
_entity.id
_entity.type
_entity.pdbx_description
1 polymer ?
#
loop_
_entity_poly.entity_id
_entity_poly.type
_entity_poly.pdbx_seq_one_letter_code
_entity_poly.pdbx_strand_id
1 'polypeptide(L)'
;MASARTRRAVELRNRVRANRAASAARREVARAARRVRTTARSLATHVIATGADRETVKGVVKALRTAAKNAGIKGRRARIRRTAQGFKKHAVTAYRYTRAQVAQIAAAYKPRKAEYKAVRAALIAA
;
A
#
# COMPACT_ATOMS: atom_id res chain seq x y z
N MET A 1 -26.55 -39.70 14.39
CA MET A 1 -26.14 -39.58 12.97
C MET A 1 -26.91 -38.42 12.32
N ALA A 2 -26.25 -37.32 11.91
CA ALA A 2 -26.94 -36.18 11.29
C ALA A 2 -27.50 -36.54 9.90
N SER A 3 -28.76 -36.17 9.61
CA SER A 3 -29.43 -36.51 8.34
C SER A 3 -28.72 -35.88 7.13
N ALA A 4 -28.87 -36.48 5.95
CA ALA A 4 -28.25 -35.95 4.72
C ALA A 4 -28.69 -34.50 4.42
N ARG A 5 -29.90 -34.11 4.84
CA ARG A 5 -30.45 -32.75 4.68
C ARG A 5 -29.72 -31.73 5.55
N THR A 6 -29.38 -32.07 6.79
CA THR A 6 -28.60 -31.16 7.66
C THR A 6 -27.16 -31.02 7.19
N ARG A 7 -26.55 -32.10 6.68
CA ARG A 7 -25.21 -32.05 6.06
C ARG A 7 -25.18 -31.13 4.83
N ARG A 8 -26.13 -31.27 3.90
CA ARG A 8 -26.27 -30.38 2.72
C ARG A 8 -26.50 -28.92 3.12
N ALA A 9 -27.32 -28.66 4.15
CA ALA A 9 -27.57 -27.30 4.62
C ALA A 9 -26.31 -26.64 5.24
N VAL A 10 -25.50 -27.40 5.99
CA VAL A 10 -24.22 -26.93 6.53
C VAL A 10 -23.23 -26.64 5.41
N GLU A 11 -23.14 -27.52 4.42
CA GLU A 11 -22.26 -27.35 3.26
C GLU A 11 -22.62 -26.08 2.46
N LEU A 12 -23.89 -25.87 2.15
CA LEU A 12 -24.36 -24.66 1.46
C LEU A 12 -24.02 -23.39 2.25
N ARG A 13 -24.22 -23.39 3.58
CA ARG A 13 -23.82 -22.27 4.45
C ARG A 13 -22.32 -22.02 4.41
N ASN A 14 -21.50 -23.06 4.42
CA ASN A 14 -20.04 -22.94 4.33
C ASN A 14 -19.60 -22.36 2.97
N ARG A 15 -20.20 -22.82 1.86
CA ARG A 15 -19.97 -22.27 0.52
C ARG A 15 -20.35 -20.78 0.45
N VAL A 16 -21.50 -20.40 0.98
CA VAL A 16 -21.94 -18.99 1.04
C VAL A 16 -20.97 -18.15 1.88
N ARG A 17 -20.49 -18.66 3.03
CA ARG A 17 -19.48 -17.97 3.85
C ARG A 17 -18.16 -17.81 3.10
N ALA A 18 -17.67 -18.86 2.44
CA ALA A 18 -16.44 -18.81 1.65
C ALA A 18 -16.55 -17.79 0.50
N ASN A 19 -17.66 -17.80 -0.24
CA ASN A 19 -17.91 -16.86 -1.34
C ASN A 19 -17.99 -15.41 -0.85
N ARG A 20 -18.62 -15.17 0.31
CA ARG A 20 -18.65 -13.85 0.95
C ARG A 20 -17.26 -13.39 1.37
N ALA A 21 -16.45 -14.28 1.96
CA ALA A 21 -15.08 -13.98 2.36
C ALA A 21 -14.21 -13.65 1.14
N ALA A 22 -14.27 -14.45 0.07
CA ALA A 22 -13.55 -14.19 -1.18
C ALA A 22 -13.96 -12.85 -1.81
N SER A 23 -15.27 -12.56 -1.84
CA SER A 23 -15.79 -11.28 -2.38
C SER A 23 -15.39 -10.09 -1.51
N ALA A 24 -15.31 -10.25 -0.19
CA ALA A 24 -14.80 -9.22 0.70
C ALA A 24 -13.31 -8.94 0.45
N ALA A 25 -12.50 -10.00 0.32
CA ALA A 25 -11.07 -9.87 0.00
C ALA A 25 -10.84 -9.12 -1.32
N ARG A 26 -11.56 -9.49 -2.39
CA ARG A 26 -11.50 -8.78 -3.70
C ARG A 26 -11.85 -7.29 -3.57
N ARG A 27 -12.91 -6.97 -2.83
CA ARG A 27 -13.32 -5.58 -2.59
C ARG A 27 -12.28 -4.78 -1.83
N GLU A 28 -11.61 -5.37 -0.84
CA GLU A 28 -10.56 -4.69 -0.08
C GLU A 28 -9.34 -4.37 -0.95
N VAL A 29 -8.93 -5.29 -1.83
CA VAL A 29 -7.85 -5.04 -2.81
C VAL A 29 -8.22 -3.89 -3.74
N ALA A 30 -9.44 -3.91 -4.31
CA ALA A 30 -9.92 -2.85 -5.20
C ALA A 30 -10.00 -1.48 -4.48
N ARG A 31 -10.46 -1.46 -3.23
CA ARG A 31 -10.50 -0.25 -2.39
C ARG A 31 -9.10 0.27 -2.09
N ALA A 32 -8.15 -0.61 -1.76
CA ALA A 32 -6.76 -0.23 -1.53
C ALA A 32 -6.14 0.41 -2.78
N ALA A 33 -6.30 -0.24 -3.94
CA ALA A 33 -5.83 0.29 -5.22
C ALA A 33 -6.47 1.64 -5.58
N ARG A 34 -7.79 1.80 -5.35
CA ARG A 34 -8.47 3.09 -5.53
C ARG A 34 -7.90 4.16 -4.60
N ARG A 35 -7.70 3.84 -3.32
CA ARG A 35 -7.18 4.80 -2.32
C ARG A 35 -5.79 5.30 -2.67
N VAL A 36 -4.91 4.45 -3.19
CA VAL A 36 -3.57 4.85 -3.65
C VAL A 36 -3.67 5.84 -4.82
N ARG A 37 -4.60 5.61 -5.75
CA ARG A 37 -4.82 6.48 -6.91
C ARG A 37 -5.45 7.82 -6.56
N THR A 38 -6.46 7.85 -5.69
CA THR A 38 -7.28 9.06 -5.49
C THR A 38 -6.94 9.87 -4.25
N THR A 39 -6.17 9.31 -3.30
CA THR A 39 -5.89 10.00 -2.02
C THR A 39 -4.41 10.08 -1.72
N ALA A 40 -3.97 11.17 -1.11
CA ALA A 40 -2.59 11.30 -0.65
C ALA A 40 -2.28 10.27 0.45
N ARG A 41 -1.18 9.52 0.27
CA ARG A 41 -0.73 8.45 1.18
C ARG A 41 0.77 8.52 1.44
N SER A 42 1.26 7.73 2.38
CA SER A 42 2.70 7.67 2.64
C SER A 42 3.43 7.10 1.42
N LEU A 43 4.71 7.48 1.24
CA LEU A 43 5.57 6.92 0.18
C LEU A 43 5.59 5.39 0.22
N ALA A 44 5.61 4.80 1.43
CA ALA A 44 5.56 3.36 1.60
C ALA A 44 4.32 2.71 1.00
N THR A 45 3.15 3.35 1.11
CA THR A 45 1.90 2.80 0.53
C THR A 45 1.98 2.78 -0.99
N HIS A 46 2.54 3.82 -1.60
CA HIS A 46 2.74 3.91 -3.06
C HIS A 46 3.74 2.87 -3.55
N VAL A 47 4.85 2.67 -2.82
CA VAL A 47 5.85 1.64 -3.17
C VAL A 47 5.28 0.23 -3.02
N ILE A 48 4.55 -0.06 -1.94
CA ILE A 48 3.89 -1.38 -1.76
C ILE A 48 2.90 -1.66 -2.89
N ALA A 49 2.19 -0.63 -3.37
CA ALA A 49 1.25 -0.78 -4.48
C ALA A 49 1.93 -1.17 -5.82
N THR A 50 3.25 -1.04 -5.95
CA THR A 50 4.02 -1.55 -7.10
C THR A 50 4.28 -3.05 -7.03
N GLY A 51 3.96 -3.71 -5.92
CA GLY A 51 4.19 -5.14 -5.72
C GLY A 51 5.59 -5.51 -5.21
N ALA A 52 6.41 -4.52 -4.84
CA ALA A 52 7.75 -4.75 -4.31
C ALA A 52 7.74 -5.51 -2.96
N ASP A 53 8.76 -6.33 -2.73
CA ASP A 53 8.96 -7.05 -1.48
C ASP A 53 9.29 -6.09 -0.31
N ARG A 54 9.20 -6.60 0.92
CA ARG A 54 9.33 -5.80 2.15
C ARG A 54 10.69 -5.10 2.28
N GLU A 55 11.79 -5.78 1.92
CA GLU A 55 13.13 -5.22 2.07
C GLU A 55 13.39 -4.15 1.01
N THR A 56 12.96 -4.40 -0.24
CA THR A 56 12.97 -3.41 -1.32
C THR A 56 12.16 -2.17 -0.96
N VAL A 57 10.94 -2.34 -0.42
CA VAL A 57 10.10 -1.23 0.03
C VAL A 57 10.84 -0.36 1.04
N LYS A 58 11.47 -0.97 2.05
CA LYS A 58 12.18 -0.23 3.11
C LYS A 58 13.34 0.59 2.54
N GLY A 59 14.13 -0.02 1.65
CA GLY A 59 15.25 0.63 0.98
C GLY A 59 14.83 1.78 0.07
N VAL A 60 13.85 1.54 -0.81
CA VAL A 60 13.34 2.53 -1.76
C VAL A 60 12.68 3.70 -1.03
N VAL A 61 11.87 3.45 0.01
CA VAL A 61 11.23 4.53 0.77
C VAL A 61 12.25 5.45 1.43
N LYS A 62 13.37 4.92 1.96
CA LYS A 62 14.44 5.75 2.53
C LYS A 62 15.06 6.63 1.45
N ALA A 63 15.36 6.08 0.28
CA ALA A 63 15.93 6.82 -0.85
C ALA A 63 14.97 7.90 -1.39
N LEU A 64 13.68 7.58 -1.53
CA LEU A 64 12.66 8.53 -1.99
C LEU A 64 12.46 9.69 -1.02
N ARG A 65 12.60 9.48 0.30
CA ARG A 65 12.57 10.59 1.27
C ARG A 65 13.72 11.57 1.05
N THR A 66 14.92 11.06 0.79
CA THR A 66 16.08 11.89 0.47
C THR A 66 15.87 12.61 -0.87
N ALA A 67 15.38 11.92 -1.89
CA ALA A 67 15.06 12.52 -3.19
C ALA A 67 14.00 13.63 -3.06
N ALA A 68 12.96 13.40 -2.25
CA ALA A 68 11.92 14.41 -1.99
C ALA A 68 12.49 15.65 -1.30
N LYS A 69 13.39 15.48 -0.32
CA LYS A 69 14.08 16.59 0.35
C LYS A 69 14.90 17.40 -0.67
N ASN A 70 15.68 16.73 -1.51
CA ASN A 70 16.55 17.37 -2.49
C ASN A 70 15.74 18.08 -3.60
N ALA A 71 14.60 17.51 -4.00
CA ALA A 71 13.68 18.11 -4.96
C ALA A 71 12.78 19.21 -4.35
N GLY A 72 12.88 19.47 -3.03
CA GLY A 72 12.03 20.45 -2.34
C GLY A 72 10.56 20.06 -2.21
N ILE A 73 10.20 18.81 -2.53
CA ILE A 73 8.81 18.33 -2.54
C ILE A 73 8.41 17.93 -1.12
N LYS A 74 7.47 18.69 -0.54
CA LYS A 74 6.90 18.42 0.78
C LYS A 74 5.50 17.84 0.66
N GLY A 75 5.29 16.67 1.26
CA GLY A 75 3.96 16.07 1.38
C GLY A 75 3.09 16.82 2.38
N ARG A 76 1.78 16.54 2.36
CA ARG A 76 0.85 17.04 3.37
C ARG A 76 1.15 16.40 4.72
N ARG A 77 1.37 17.23 5.74
CA ARG A 77 1.58 16.79 7.12
C ARG A 77 0.32 16.12 7.67
N ALA A 78 0.48 14.99 8.34
CA ALA A 78 -0.56 14.29 9.07
C ALA A 78 -0.02 13.84 10.42
N ARG A 79 -0.84 13.93 11.48
CA ARG A 79 -0.51 13.38 12.80
C ARG A 79 -1.14 11.99 12.91
N ILE A 80 -0.33 10.99 13.20
CA ILE A 80 -0.76 9.58 13.28
C ILE A 80 -0.24 8.95 14.55
N ARG A 81 -0.98 7.99 15.12
CA ARG A 81 -0.50 7.14 16.21
C ARG A 81 -0.12 5.73 15.73
N ARG A 82 -0.78 5.23 14.69
CA ARG A 82 -0.46 3.93 14.08
C ARG A 82 0.57 4.11 12.96
N THR A 83 1.72 3.46 13.11
CA THR A 83 2.83 3.45 12.16
C THR A 83 3.04 2.05 11.59
N ALA A 84 3.95 1.90 10.63
CA ALA A 84 4.37 0.58 10.14
C ALA A 84 5.02 -0.27 11.24
N GLN A 85 5.51 0.36 12.31
CA GLN A 85 6.11 -0.28 13.49
C GLN A 85 5.09 -0.52 14.62
N GLY A 86 3.79 -0.39 14.35
CA GLY A 86 2.73 -0.53 15.36
C GLY A 86 2.25 0.80 15.93
N PHE A 87 1.53 0.73 17.05
CA PHE A 87 0.93 1.88 17.72
C PHE A 87 1.97 2.62 18.58
N LYS A 88 1.95 3.95 18.55
CA LYS A 88 2.82 4.82 19.34
C LYS A 88 2.02 5.52 20.43
N LYS A 89 2.63 5.65 21.62
CA LYS A 89 2.06 6.37 22.78
C LYS A 89 1.72 7.82 22.44
N HIS A 90 2.53 8.46 21.60
CA HIS A 90 2.34 9.84 21.16
C HIS A 90 2.10 9.91 19.64
N ALA A 91 1.38 10.95 19.21
CA ALA A 91 1.17 11.20 17.79
C ALA A 91 2.51 11.58 17.13
N VAL A 92 2.87 10.86 16.08
CA VAL A 92 4.03 11.15 15.24
C VAL A 92 3.60 11.88 13.97
N THR A 93 4.53 12.64 13.40
CA THR A 93 4.32 13.33 12.14
C THR A 93 4.60 12.37 10.98
N ALA A 94 3.63 12.20 10.10
CA ALA A 94 3.79 11.52 8.81
C ALA A 94 3.49 12.49 7.67
N TYR A 95 4.09 12.22 6.51
CA TYR A 95 3.86 12.98 5.29
C TYR A 95 3.09 12.13 4.28
N ARG A 96 2.06 12.73 3.69
CA ARG A 96 1.22 12.12 2.67
C ARG A 96 1.45 12.82 1.34
N TYR A 97 1.73 12.04 0.31
CA TYR A 97 2.04 12.50 -1.03
C TYR A 97 0.95 12.07 -1.99
N THR A 98 0.58 12.97 -2.90
CA THR A 98 -0.25 12.62 -4.05
C THR A 98 0.55 11.80 -5.05
N ARG A 99 -0.14 11.13 -5.98
CA ARG A 99 0.51 10.35 -7.04
C ARG A 99 1.44 11.21 -7.90
N ALA A 100 0.99 12.40 -8.27
CA ALA A 100 1.79 13.38 -9.02
C ALA A 100 3.08 13.77 -8.29
N GLN A 101 3.01 14.05 -6.98
CA GLN A 101 4.20 14.34 -6.18
C GLN A 101 5.14 13.13 -6.12
N VAL A 102 4.61 11.92 -6.01
CA VAL A 102 5.43 10.70 -6.01
C VAL A 102 6.13 10.50 -7.35
N ALA A 103 5.44 10.73 -8.47
CA ALA A 103 6.04 10.65 -9.80
C ALA A 103 7.17 11.68 -9.97
N GLN A 104 6.98 12.92 -9.50
CA GLN A 104 8.03 13.94 -9.50
C GLN A 104 9.24 13.53 -8.64
N ILE A 105 9.01 12.98 -7.44
CA ILE A 105 10.09 12.47 -6.57
C ILE A 105 10.82 11.30 -7.25
N ALA A 106 10.07 10.38 -7.87
CA ALA A 106 10.62 9.22 -8.56
C ALA A 106 11.43 9.63 -9.80
N ALA A 107 11.01 10.67 -10.52
CA ALA A 107 11.77 11.23 -11.63
C ALA A 107 13.17 11.72 -11.19
N ALA A 108 13.25 12.40 -10.05
CA ALA A 108 14.52 12.87 -9.46
C ALA A 108 15.39 11.74 -8.88
N TYR A 109 14.80 10.60 -8.54
CA TYR A 109 15.50 9.46 -7.97
C TYR A 109 16.25 8.64 -9.04
N LYS A 110 17.56 8.40 -8.86
CA LYS A 110 18.40 7.63 -9.80
C LYS A 110 18.98 6.36 -9.14
N PRO A 111 18.21 5.26 -9.04
CA PRO A 111 18.68 3.99 -8.46
C PRO A 111 19.70 3.26 -9.33
N ARG A 112 20.66 2.59 -8.68
CA ARG A 112 21.62 1.70 -9.35
C ARG A 112 21.10 0.26 -9.47
N LYS A 113 20.45 -0.27 -8.43
CA LYS A 113 19.91 -1.64 -8.37
C LYS A 113 18.73 -1.83 -9.32
N ALA A 114 18.64 -2.99 -9.97
CA ALA A 114 17.61 -3.33 -10.95
C ALA A 114 16.19 -3.31 -10.34
N GLU A 115 16.00 -3.94 -9.18
CA GLU A 115 14.73 -3.95 -8.44
C GLU A 115 14.20 -2.53 -8.20
N TYR A 116 15.10 -1.62 -7.83
CA TYR A 116 14.74 -0.25 -7.50
C TYR A 116 14.42 0.57 -8.76
N LYS A 117 15.04 0.24 -9.90
CA LYS A 117 14.68 0.80 -11.22
C LYS A 117 13.28 0.37 -11.64
N ALA A 118 12.92 -0.89 -11.44
CA ALA A 118 11.58 -1.39 -11.74
C ALA A 118 10.52 -0.65 -10.90
N VAL A 119 10.75 -0.50 -9.59
CA VAL A 119 9.87 0.27 -8.70
C VAL A 119 9.77 1.72 -9.16
N ARG A 120 10.89 2.37 -9.51
CA ARG A 120 10.88 3.74 -10.04
C ARG A 120 10.02 3.86 -11.29
N ALA A 121 10.21 2.96 -12.26
CA ALA A 121 9.44 2.98 -13.50
C ALA A 121 7.95 2.83 -13.23
N ALA A 122 7.57 1.89 -12.34
CA ALA A 122 6.18 1.70 -11.93
C ALA A 122 5.59 2.95 -11.25
N LEU A 123 6.36 3.65 -10.40
CA LEU A 123 5.90 4.88 -9.74
C LEU A 123 5.72 6.07 -10.69
N ILE A 124 6.46 6.11 -11.80
CA ILE A 124 6.34 7.18 -12.81
C ILE A 124 5.19 6.89 -13.77
N ALA A 125 5.04 5.63 -14.19
CA ALA A 125 3.95 5.19 -15.08
C ALA A 125 2.59 5.15 -14.38
N ALA A 126 2.59 5.16 -13.05
CA ALA A 126 1.39 5.23 -12.25
C ALA A 126 0.79 6.63 -12.34
#